data_AF-A0A517MB72-F1
#
_entry.id   AF-A0A517MB72-F1
#
_cell.length_a   1.000
_cell.length_b   1.000
_cell.length_c   1.000
_cell.angle_alpha   90.00
_cell.angle_beta   90.00
_cell.angle_gamma   90.00
#
_symmetry.space_group_name_H-M   'P 1'
#
loop_
_entity.id
_entity.type
_entity.pdbx_description
1 polymer ?
#
loop_
_entity_poly.entity_id
_entity_poly.type
_entity_poly.pdbx_seq_one_letter_code
_entity_poly.pdbx_strand_id
1 'polypeptide(L)'
;MANYWSRRFSAFVITAASLGISGSVAVAQTEPTDSSAVNATSTVDSAPVEDAEQITKFVEQLGSNQYVQREIASLELAKRGTDVIPFLLDQVESGDLERTERTVQLLQRIALREEPTDPPLGSQALQLLAEQGGGAISSRSQATLRVVAENRTERAREALLQAGITVGFSDVVLEASRVSEEIVSISDEWNGDPHTLVWLKWIPNVHYVLLDGPKIDQSVIKAVIDIPDLQNIVISNADFDAKELLPLAELPRIDLFEIRYTPLDDDAIALLESFAIRQKLILNGTLITPEAVAEMKTKLPNLQVVYKRGGFLGVNCDPLNHRCLVTVVVAGGAAEIGGVRAGDIIVKVNEKEITRFADLLAAISVFAPGEEVKIEVDRHGRSETLTVTLGRL
;
A
#
# COMPACT_ATOMS: atom_id res chain seq x y z
N MET A 1 -7.37 26.21 29.23
CA MET A 1 -8.82 26.07 29.00
C MET A 1 -9.01 24.62 28.53
N ALA A 2 -9.35 23.69 29.42
CA ALA A 2 -10.70 23.12 29.60
C ALA A 2 -11.22 22.54 28.25
N ASN A 3 -11.63 21.28 28.08
CA ASN A 3 -12.14 20.27 29.01
C ASN A 3 -12.41 18.94 28.26
N TYR A 4 -12.39 17.79 28.98
CA TYR A 4 -13.19 16.56 28.76
C TYR A 4 -12.91 15.69 27.51
N TRP A 5 -12.61 14.38 27.59
CA TRP A 5 -13.42 13.29 28.15
C TRP A 5 -12.58 12.08 28.60
N SER A 6 -13.16 11.31 29.53
CA SER A 6 -12.61 10.15 30.22
C SER A 6 -13.53 8.93 30.10
N ARG A 7 -12.96 7.72 30.36
CA ARG A 7 -13.58 6.44 30.82
C ARG A 7 -14.05 5.48 29.70
N ARG A 8 -13.49 4.26 29.59
CA ARG A 8 -13.62 3.04 30.46
C ARG A 8 -15.05 2.50 30.57
N PHE A 9 -15.30 1.33 29.98
CA PHE A 9 -16.37 0.40 30.41
C PHE A 9 -15.84 -1.03 30.47
N SER A 10 -16.14 -1.67 31.61
CA SER A 10 -15.86 -3.06 31.95
C SER A 10 -16.96 -3.98 31.43
N ALA A 11 -16.55 -5.20 31.11
CA ALA A 11 -17.38 -6.33 30.71
C ALA A 11 -18.40 -6.74 31.80
N PHE A 12 -19.59 -7.13 31.35
CA PHE A 12 -20.58 -7.83 32.16
C PHE A 12 -20.67 -9.29 31.74
N VAL A 13 -20.66 -10.15 32.76
CA VAL A 13 -20.89 -11.59 32.73
C VAL A 13 -22.37 -11.86 32.52
N ILE A 14 -22.73 -12.74 31.59
CA ILE A 14 -24.01 -13.47 31.62
C ILE A 14 -23.74 -14.95 31.42
N THR A 15 -24.11 -15.71 32.45
CA THR A 15 -24.17 -17.17 32.51
C THR A 15 -25.50 -17.64 31.93
N ALA A 16 -25.48 -18.66 31.07
CA ALA A 16 -26.63 -19.52 30.84
C ALA A 16 -26.15 -20.94 30.51
N ALA A 17 -26.38 -21.85 31.45
CA ALA A 17 -26.26 -23.28 31.29
C ALA A 17 -27.58 -23.83 30.74
N SER A 18 -27.52 -24.86 29.87
CA SER A 18 -28.18 -26.15 30.15
C SER A 18 -28.08 -27.15 28.99
N LEU A 19 -27.77 -28.39 29.40
CA LEU A 19 -28.25 -29.69 28.92
C LEU A 19 -27.73 -30.24 27.59
N GLY A 20 -26.90 -31.27 27.75
CA GLY A 20 -26.52 -32.19 26.69
C GLY A 20 -27.59 -33.24 26.39
N ILE A 21 -27.46 -33.83 25.21
CA ILE A 21 -28.00 -35.15 24.88
C ILE A 21 -26.88 -35.91 24.15
N SER A 22 -26.47 -37.01 24.76
CA SER A 22 -25.59 -38.03 24.22
C SER A 22 -26.37 -38.89 23.23
N GLY A 23 -25.79 -39.17 22.06
CA GLY A 23 -26.35 -40.11 21.10
C GLY A 23 -25.25 -40.71 20.23
N SER A 24 -24.71 -41.85 20.67
CA SER A 24 -23.88 -42.73 19.85
C SER A 24 -24.78 -43.69 19.10
N VAL A 25 -24.68 -43.75 17.77
CA VAL A 25 -25.05 -44.93 16.97
C VAL A 25 -24.06 -45.05 15.81
N ALA A 26 -23.34 -46.17 15.80
CA ALA A 26 -22.55 -46.67 14.67
C ALA A 26 -23.47 -47.05 13.49
N VAL A 27 -22.94 -47.14 12.26
CA VAL A 27 -23.23 -48.25 11.32
C VAL A 27 -22.44 -48.11 10.01
N ALA A 28 -21.79 -49.24 9.68
CA ALA A 28 -21.49 -49.85 8.39
C ALA A 28 -20.62 -49.18 7.33
N GLN A 29 -19.49 -49.86 7.09
CA GLN A 29 -18.89 -50.08 5.79
C GLN A 29 -19.87 -50.76 4.83
N THR A 30 -19.99 -50.21 3.62
CA THR A 30 -20.36 -50.93 2.40
C THR A 30 -19.67 -50.25 1.21
N GLU A 31 -18.69 -50.91 0.61
CA GLU A 31 -18.44 -50.83 -0.84
C GLU A 31 -19.52 -51.69 -1.57
N PRO A 32 -19.69 -51.69 -2.91
CA PRO A 32 -18.92 -51.03 -3.99
C PRO A 32 -19.82 -50.35 -5.07
N THR A 33 -19.17 -49.87 -6.15
CA THR A 33 -19.59 -49.90 -7.59
C THR A 33 -19.62 -48.57 -8.35
N ASP A 34 -18.68 -48.53 -9.31
CA ASP A 34 -18.80 -48.09 -10.70
C ASP A 34 -19.44 -46.73 -11.10
N SER A 35 -18.61 -45.96 -11.80
CA SER A 35 -18.94 -45.37 -13.11
C SER A 35 -20.18 -44.48 -13.20
N SER A 36 -20.00 -43.16 -13.07
CA SER A 36 -20.68 -42.20 -13.95
C SER A 36 -19.93 -40.88 -14.04
N ALA A 37 -19.71 -40.47 -15.29
CA ALA A 37 -19.05 -39.28 -15.77
C ALA A 37 -19.43 -37.98 -15.03
N VAL A 38 -18.40 -37.23 -14.61
CA VAL A 38 -18.52 -35.82 -14.24
C VAL A 38 -18.38 -35.00 -15.52
N ASN A 39 -19.50 -34.69 -16.18
CA ASN A 39 -19.56 -33.57 -17.12
C ASN A 39 -19.71 -32.28 -16.29
N ALA A 40 -18.57 -31.71 -15.89
CA ALA A 40 -18.51 -30.33 -15.45
C ALA A 40 -18.25 -29.47 -16.70
N THR A 41 -19.30 -29.15 -17.44
CA THR A 41 -19.24 -28.10 -18.46
C THR A 41 -19.50 -26.78 -17.74
N SER A 42 -18.43 -25.99 -17.60
CA SER A 42 -18.49 -24.57 -17.28
C SER A 42 -19.36 -23.87 -18.31
N THR A 43 -20.56 -23.44 -17.90
CA THR A 43 -21.37 -22.50 -18.67
C THR A 43 -20.73 -21.12 -18.56
N VAL A 44 -19.99 -20.75 -19.60
CA VAL A 44 -19.80 -19.35 -19.96
C VAL A 44 -21.19 -18.82 -20.28
N ASP A 45 -21.65 -17.88 -19.47
CA ASP A 45 -22.95 -17.22 -19.63
C ASP A 45 -22.94 -16.46 -20.96
N SER A 46 -23.67 -16.98 -21.94
CA SER A 46 -23.85 -16.35 -23.26
C SER A 46 -25.24 -15.74 -23.26
N ALA A 47 -25.32 -14.45 -23.57
CA ALA A 47 -26.58 -13.73 -23.65
C ALA A 47 -27.62 -14.52 -24.48
N PRO A 48 -28.91 -14.53 -24.10
CA PRO A 48 -29.95 -15.20 -24.87
C PRO A 48 -29.90 -14.78 -26.35
N VAL A 49 -30.06 -15.72 -27.27
CA VAL A 49 -29.94 -15.51 -28.74
C VAL A 49 -30.74 -14.28 -29.24
N GLU A 50 -31.91 -14.04 -28.65
CA GLU A 50 -32.77 -12.90 -28.98
C GLU A 50 -32.15 -11.54 -28.61
N ASP A 51 -31.35 -11.46 -27.55
CA ASP A 51 -30.65 -10.22 -27.16
C ASP A 51 -29.43 -9.97 -28.05
N ALA A 52 -28.72 -11.02 -28.48
CA ALA A 52 -27.61 -10.89 -29.44
C ALA A 52 -28.08 -10.36 -30.81
N GLU A 53 -29.24 -10.81 -31.30
CA GLU A 53 -29.86 -10.28 -32.52
C GLU A 53 -30.25 -8.80 -32.37
N GLN A 54 -30.81 -8.43 -31.21
CA GLN A 54 -31.15 -7.03 -30.93
C GLN A 54 -29.92 -6.13 -30.84
N ILE A 55 -28.85 -6.58 -30.18
CA ILE A 55 -27.58 -5.86 -30.13
C ILE A 55 -27.05 -5.62 -31.54
N THR A 56 -26.99 -6.67 -32.36
CA THR A 56 -26.51 -6.58 -33.75
C THR A 56 -27.31 -5.54 -34.55
N LYS A 57 -28.64 -5.56 -34.44
CA LYS A 57 -29.52 -4.59 -35.09
C LYS A 57 -29.25 -3.15 -34.63
N PHE A 58 -29.02 -2.92 -33.34
CA PHE A 58 -28.69 -1.59 -32.85
C PHE A 58 -27.30 -1.14 -33.31
N VAL A 59 -26.31 -2.05 -33.37
CA VAL A 59 -24.98 -1.72 -33.88
C VAL A 59 -25.04 -1.30 -35.35
N GLU A 60 -25.81 -1.98 -36.20
CA GLU A 60 -26.07 -1.55 -37.58
C GLU A 60 -26.69 -0.15 -37.65
N GLN A 61 -27.64 0.14 -36.75
CA GLN A 61 -28.33 1.43 -36.70
C GLN A 61 -27.44 2.60 -36.27
N LEU A 62 -26.24 2.36 -35.72
CA LEU A 62 -25.27 3.41 -35.43
C LEU A 62 -24.80 4.15 -36.69
N GLY A 63 -24.83 3.49 -37.86
CA GLY A 63 -24.51 4.10 -39.15
C GLY A 63 -25.73 4.67 -39.90
N SER A 64 -26.93 4.69 -39.30
CA SER A 64 -28.15 5.12 -39.99
C SER A 64 -28.09 6.57 -40.45
N ASN A 65 -28.67 6.91 -41.61
CA ASN A 65 -28.81 8.29 -42.06
C ASN A 65 -29.74 9.14 -41.16
N GLN A 66 -30.61 8.50 -40.36
CA GLN A 66 -31.53 9.19 -39.46
C GLN A 66 -30.89 9.38 -38.08
N TYR A 67 -30.68 10.63 -37.69
CA TYR A 67 -30.10 10.98 -36.38
C TYR A 67 -30.84 10.32 -35.20
N VAL A 68 -32.18 10.32 -35.23
CA VAL A 68 -33.01 9.72 -34.17
C VAL A 68 -32.74 8.23 -34.00
N GLN A 69 -32.55 7.48 -35.10
CA GLN A 69 -32.25 6.05 -35.03
C GLN A 69 -30.88 5.80 -34.41
N ARG A 70 -29.87 6.59 -34.81
CA ARG A 70 -28.53 6.49 -34.23
C ARG A 70 -28.54 6.78 -32.72
N GLU A 71 -29.33 7.76 -32.30
CA GLU A 71 -29.43 8.15 -30.89
C GLU A 71 -30.15 7.08 -30.05
N ILE A 72 -31.25 6.51 -30.55
CA ILE A 72 -31.94 5.40 -29.90
C ILE A 72 -31.00 4.20 -29.78
N ALA A 73 -30.33 3.81 -30.86
CA ALA A 73 -29.37 2.71 -30.85
C ALA A 73 -28.24 2.95 -29.84
N SER A 74 -27.68 4.16 -29.80
CA SER A 74 -26.62 4.52 -28.84
C SER A 74 -27.10 4.39 -27.39
N LEU A 75 -28.32 4.82 -27.09
CA LEU A 75 -28.89 4.70 -25.74
C LEU A 75 -29.16 3.24 -25.36
N GLU A 76 -29.70 2.45 -26.28
CA GLU A 76 -30.01 1.03 -26.04
C GLU A 76 -28.75 0.17 -25.86
N LEU A 77 -27.69 0.45 -26.63
CA LEU A 77 -26.40 -0.21 -26.47
C LEU A 77 -25.72 0.20 -25.17
N ALA A 78 -25.76 1.49 -24.80
CA ALA A 78 -25.15 1.98 -23.57
C ALA A 78 -25.75 1.34 -22.30
N LYS A 79 -27.04 0.97 -22.31
CA LYS A 79 -27.71 0.27 -21.19
C LYS A 79 -27.17 -1.14 -20.95
N ARG A 80 -26.65 -1.78 -22.00
CA ARG A 80 -26.15 -3.16 -21.98
C ARG A 80 -24.68 -3.27 -21.53
N GLY A 81 -24.02 -2.13 -21.27
CA GLY A 81 -22.71 -2.12 -20.62
C GLY A 81 -21.62 -2.84 -21.41
N THR A 82 -20.91 -3.76 -20.78
CA THR A 82 -19.76 -4.48 -21.38
C THR A 82 -20.16 -5.50 -22.43
N ASP A 83 -21.40 -5.99 -22.41
CA ASP A 83 -21.85 -7.11 -23.26
C ASP A 83 -21.91 -6.75 -24.74
N VAL A 84 -21.97 -5.44 -25.05
CA VAL A 84 -21.97 -4.96 -26.44
C VAL A 84 -20.58 -4.84 -27.05
N ILE A 85 -19.50 -4.90 -26.24
CA ILE A 85 -18.13 -4.67 -26.70
C ILE A 85 -17.73 -5.57 -27.88
N PRO A 86 -17.97 -6.90 -27.85
CA PRO A 86 -17.61 -7.77 -28.99
C PRO A 86 -18.30 -7.36 -30.29
N PHE A 87 -19.59 -7.02 -30.22
CA PHE A 87 -20.39 -6.58 -31.37
C PHE A 87 -19.94 -5.23 -31.91
N LEU A 88 -19.54 -4.32 -31.03
CA LEU A 88 -19.01 -3.01 -31.41
C LEU A 88 -17.67 -3.13 -32.14
N LEU A 89 -16.77 -4.02 -31.69
CA LEU A 89 -15.45 -4.22 -32.27
C LEU A 89 -15.51 -4.88 -33.65
N ASP A 90 -16.38 -5.87 -33.85
CA ASP A 90 -16.58 -6.56 -35.14
C ASP A 90 -16.92 -5.61 -36.30
N GLN A 91 -17.59 -4.50 -35.99
CA GLN A 91 -18.12 -3.58 -37.00
C GLN A 91 -17.21 -2.40 -37.34
N VAL A 92 -16.06 -2.24 -36.66
CA VAL A 92 -15.15 -1.11 -36.91
C VAL A 92 -14.40 -1.24 -38.24
N GLU A 93 -14.27 -2.45 -38.78
CA GLU A 93 -13.64 -2.69 -40.08
C GLU A 93 -14.49 -2.20 -41.28
N SER A 94 -15.76 -1.85 -41.06
CA SER A 94 -16.72 -1.56 -42.15
C SER A 94 -16.48 -0.22 -42.88
N GLY A 95 -15.54 0.62 -42.43
CA GLY A 95 -15.19 1.90 -43.05
C GLY A 95 -16.22 3.04 -42.89
N ASP A 96 -17.28 2.82 -42.12
CA ASP A 96 -18.33 3.81 -41.84
C ASP A 96 -17.87 4.75 -40.70
N LEU A 97 -17.52 5.99 -41.06
CA LEU A 97 -16.99 6.98 -40.13
C LEU A 97 -17.97 7.34 -39.00
N GLU A 98 -19.27 7.43 -39.29
CA GLU A 98 -20.29 7.78 -38.29
C GLU A 98 -20.47 6.65 -37.28
N ARG A 99 -20.58 5.41 -37.78
CA ARG A 99 -20.67 4.22 -36.94
C ARG A 99 -19.44 4.10 -36.05
N THR A 100 -18.26 4.25 -36.64
CA THR A 100 -16.98 4.21 -35.93
C THR A 100 -16.90 5.26 -34.82
N GLU A 101 -17.34 6.49 -35.10
CA GLU A 101 -17.36 7.56 -34.11
C GLU A 101 -18.27 7.22 -32.93
N ARG A 102 -19.47 6.70 -33.20
CA ARG A 102 -20.40 6.28 -32.16
C ARG A 102 -19.92 5.06 -31.38
N THR A 103 -19.22 4.13 -32.04
CA THR A 103 -18.55 3.01 -31.37
C THR A 103 -17.55 3.53 -30.35
N VAL A 104 -16.65 4.44 -30.72
CA VAL A 104 -15.68 5.02 -29.76
C VAL A 104 -16.39 5.76 -28.61
N GLN A 105 -17.46 6.51 -28.89
CA GLN A 105 -18.24 7.19 -27.85
C GLN A 105 -18.94 6.21 -26.89
N LEU A 106 -19.45 5.08 -27.38
CA LEU A 106 -20.06 4.04 -26.55
C LEU A 106 -19.01 3.37 -25.67
N LEU A 107 -17.86 2.99 -26.25
CA LEU A 107 -16.75 2.42 -25.50
C LEU A 107 -16.24 3.39 -24.42
N GLN A 108 -16.17 4.70 -24.72
CA GLN A 108 -15.86 5.71 -23.71
C GLN A 108 -16.87 5.69 -22.55
N ARG A 109 -18.18 5.70 -22.84
CA ARG A 109 -19.23 5.68 -21.80
C ARG A 109 -19.16 4.44 -20.93
N ILE A 110 -18.85 3.28 -21.53
CA ILE A 110 -18.65 2.03 -20.81
C ILE A 110 -17.41 2.15 -19.92
N ALA A 111 -16.26 2.54 -20.49
CA ALA A 111 -14.99 2.60 -19.79
C ALA A 111 -14.96 3.61 -18.62
N LEU A 112 -15.70 4.72 -18.71
CA LEU A 112 -15.85 5.74 -17.65
C LEU A 112 -16.65 5.23 -16.45
N ARG A 113 -17.56 4.27 -16.63
CA ARG A 113 -18.44 3.72 -15.58
C ARG A 113 -17.98 2.38 -15.05
N GLU A 114 -17.04 1.75 -15.74
CA GLU A 114 -16.51 0.46 -15.37
C GLU A 114 -15.91 0.51 -13.96
N GLU A 115 -16.25 -0.49 -13.15
CA GLU A 115 -15.59 -0.74 -11.88
C GLU A 115 -14.16 -1.26 -12.11
N PRO A 116 -13.27 -1.20 -11.12
CA PRO A 116 -11.87 -1.55 -11.25
C PRO A 116 -11.67 -3.07 -11.44
N THR A 117 -12.00 -3.61 -12.62
CA THR A 117 -11.76 -5.00 -13.01
C THR A 117 -10.35 -5.18 -13.58
N ASP A 118 -9.97 -6.44 -13.81
CA ASP A 118 -8.73 -6.80 -14.48
C ASP A 118 -8.95 -7.91 -15.54
N PRO A 119 -8.80 -7.62 -16.85
CA PRO A 119 -8.62 -6.30 -17.45
C PRO A 119 -9.93 -5.49 -17.47
N PRO A 120 -9.86 -4.15 -17.52
CA PRO A 120 -11.02 -3.31 -17.81
C PRO A 120 -11.40 -3.41 -19.29
N LEU A 121 -12.52 -4.09 -19.59
CA LEU A 121 -12.99 -4.43 -20.93
C LEU A 121 -13.22 -3.19 -21.80
N GLY A 122 -13.80 -2.12 -21.23
CA GLY A 122 -14.08 -0.89 -21.98
C GLY A 122 -12.79 -0.19 -22.43
N SER A 123 -11.82 -0.04 -21.51
CA SER A 123 -10.51 0.52 -21.83
C SER A 123 -9.70 -0.39 -22.75
N GLN A 124 -9.79 -1.71 -22.59
CA GLN A 124 -9.11 -2.67 -23.45
C GLN A 124 -9.62 -2.59 -24.90
N ALA A 125 -10.94 -2.45 -25.09
CA ALA A 125 -11.51 -2.24 -26.41
C ALA A 125 -11.02 -0.94 -27.06
N LEU A 126 -10.96 0.16 -26.29
CA LEU A 126 -10.39 1.42 -26.76
C LEU A 126 -8.89 1.30 -27.11
N GLN A 127 -8.13 0.53 -26.32
CA GLN A 127 -6.72 0.24 -26.57
C GLN A 127 -6.53 -0.52 -27.88
N LEU A 128 -7.35 -1.55 -28.12
CA LEU A 128 -7.32 -2.31 -29.37
C LEU A 128 -7.58 -1.40 -30.59
N LEU A 129 -8.57 -0.51 -30.51
CA LEU A 129 -8.83 0.47 -31.57
C LEU A 129 -7.73 1.53 -31.72
N ALA A 130 -7.06 1.89 -30.63
CA ALA A 130 -5.92 2.81 -30.64
C ALA A 130 -4.70 2.21 -31.35
N GLU A 131 -4.46 0.91 -31.20
CA GLU A 131 -3.32 0.19 -31.76
C GLU A 131 -3.55 -0.32 -33.18
N GLN A 132 -4.75 -0.85 -33.44
CA GLN A 132 -5.07 -1.54 -34.69
C GLN A 132 -5.94 -0.70 -35.63
N GLY A 133 -6.55 0.38 -35.12
CA GLY A 133 -7.39 1.25 -35.92
C GLY A 133 -6.59 2.08 -36.93
N GLY A 134 -7.12 2.25 -38.15
CA GLY A 134 -6.53 3.13 -39.14
C GLY A 134 -6.79 4.63 -38.85
N GLY A 135 -5.79 5.48 -39.14
CA GLY A 135 -5.96 6.94 -39.26
C GLY A 135 -6.66 7.63 -38.09
N ALA A 136 -7.85 8.15 -38.34
CA ALA A 136 -8.64 8.92 -37.37
C ALA A 136 -9.12 8.08 -36.17
N ILE A 137 -9.36 6.77 -36.37
CA ILE A 137 -9.86 5.85 -35.33
C ILE A 137 -8.82 5.69 -34.24
N SER A 138 -7.57 5.41 -34.63
CA SER A 138 -6.46 5.28 -33.70
C SER A 138 -6.25 6.58 -32.92
N SER A 139 -6.15 7.71 -33.63
CA SER A 139 -5.95 9.02 -33.00
C SER A 139 -7.04 9.37 -31.99
N ARG A 140 -8.30 9.10 -32.33
CA ARG A 140 -9.45 9.39 -31.45
C ARG A 140 -9.54 8.43 -30.27
N SER A 141 -9.25 7.15 -30.47
CA SER A 141 -9.22 6.15 -29.41
C SER A 141 -8.10 6.47 -28.40
N GLN A 142 -6.93 6.90 -28.87
CA GLN A 142 -5.85 7.41 -28.01
C GLN A 142 -6.27 8.64 -27.19
N ALA A 143 -6.93 9.62 -27.81
CA ALA A 143 -7.45 10.78 -27.08
C ALA A 143 -8.50 10.37 -26.02
N THR A 144 -9.36 9.42 -26.36
CA THR A 144 -10.40 8.89 -25.48
C THR A 144 -9.80 8.16 -24.27
N LEU A 145 -8.77 7.34 -24.49
CA LEU A 145 -8.05 6.64 -23.42
C LEU A 145 -7.46 7.60 -22.39
N ARG A 146 -6.95 8.78 -22.81
CA ARG A 146 -6.46 9.80 -21.87
C ARG A 146 -7.57 10.31 -20.97
N VAL A 147 -8.74 10.62 -21.53
CA VAL A 147 -9.91 11.07 -20.75
C VAL A 147 -10.37 9.98 -19.77
N VAL A 148 -10.39 8.72 -20.21
CA VAL A 148 -10.75 7.58 -19.34
C VAL A 148 -9.72 7.40 -18.24
N ALA A 149 -8.42 7.50 -18.54
CA ALA A 149 -7.36 7.38 -17.56
C ALA A 149 -7.44 8.48 -16.49
N GLU A 150 -7.60 9.75 -16.90
CA GLU A 150 -7.78 10.89 -15.99
C GLU A 150 -9.00 10.68 -15.08
N ASN A 151 -10.15 10.32 -15.65
CA ASN A 151 -11.35 10.05 -14.86
C ASN A 151 -11.17 8.89 -13.86
N ARG A 152 -10.45 7.84 -14.26
CA ARG A 152 -10.17 6.70 -13.38
C ARG A 152 -9.23 7.08 -12.25
N THR A 153 -8.21 7.89 -12.50
CA THR A 153 -7.34 8.39 -11.44
C THR A 153 -8.11 9.21 -10.41
N GLU A 154 -9.03 10.08 -10.84
CA GLU A 154 -9.90 10.83 -9.91
C GLU A 154 -10.80 9.89 -9.09
N ARG A 155 -11.48 8.93 -9.74
CA ARG A 155 -12.30 7.92 -9.04
C ARG A 155 -11.47 7.09 -8.06
N ALA A 156 -10.25 6.70 -8.44
CA ALA A 156 -9.33 5.96 -7.59
C ALA A 156 -8.97 6.78 -6.34
N ARG A 157 -8.61 8.06 -6.50
CA ARG A 157 -8.31 8.95 -5.37
C ARG A 157 -9.50 9.12 -4.44
N GLU A 158 -10.71 9.30 -4.98
CA GLU A 158 -11.93 9.41 -4.18
C GLU A 158 -12.23 8.12 -3.42
N ALA A 159 -12.16 6.97 -4.09
CA ALA A 159 -12.43 5.66 -3.47
C ALA A 159 -11.41 5.31 -2.38
N LEU A 160 -10.12 5.55 -2.63
CA LEU A 160 -9.05 5.37 -1.66
C LEU A 160 -9.24 6.28 -0.44
N LEU A 161 -9.54 7.56 -0.67
CA LEU A 161 -9.79 8.53 0.41
C LEU A 161 -10.99 8.12 1.28
N GLN A 162 -12.08 7.66 0.66
CA GLN A 162 -13.25 7.15 1.38
C GLN A 162 -12.94 5.89 2.20
N ALA A 163 -11.95 5.11 1.76
CA ALA A 163 -11.46 3.96 2.50
C ALA A 163 -10.48 4.32 3.62
N GLY A 164 -10.04 5.58 3.75
CA GLY A 164 -9.01 6.00 4.71
C GLY A 164 -7.57 5.88 4.20
N ILE A 165 -7.38 5.67 2.90
CA ILE A 165 -6.08 5.68 2.22
C ILE A 165 -5.88 7.06 1.60
N THR A 166 -4.80 7.74 1.95
CA THR A 166 -4.55 9.10 1.42
C THR A 166 -3.61 9.04 0.24
N VAL A 167 -3.92 9.81 -0.81
CA VAL A 167 -3.01 10.07 -1.93
C VAL A 167 -2.80 11.58 -2.04
N GLY A 168 -1.58 12.06 -1.80
CA GLY A 168 -1.31 13.49 -1.84
C GLY A 168 0.11 13.87 -1.43
N PHE A 169 0.40 15.16 -1.43
CA PHE A 169 1.73 15.67 -1.11
C PHE A 169 2.00 15.65 0.39
N SER A 170 3.16 15.12 0.76
CA SER A 170 3.68 15.18 2.12
C SER A 170 5.17 15.51 2.10
N ASP A 171 5.63 16.19 3.15
CA ASP A 171 7.06 16.35 3.40
C ASP A 171 7.64 14.98 3.77
N VAL A 172 8.48 14.44 2.89
CA VAL A 172 9.28 13.25 3.18
C VAL A 172 10.68 13.71 3.54
N VAL A 173 11.20 13.18 4.66
CA VAL A 173 12.59 13.43 5.06
C VAL A 173 13.48 12.43 4.33
N LEU A 174 14.13 12.91 3.26
CA LEU A 174 15.17 12.17 2.57
C LEU A 174 16.52 12.67 3.07
N GLU A 175 17.15 11.86 3.91
CA GLU A 175 18.42 12.19 4.58
C GLU A 175 18.32 13.43 5.48
N ALA A 176 18.84 14.58 5.03
CA ALA A 176 18.83 15.85 5.73
C ALA A 176 17.91 16.89 5.06
N SER A 177 17.24 16.53 3.97
CA SER A 177 16.41 17.42 3.16
C SER A 177 14.94 17.01 3.27
N ARG A 178 14.05 18.01 3.42
CA ARG A 178 12.61 17.81 3.25
C ARG A 178 12.29 17.98 1.78
N VAL A 179 11.76 16.94 1.17
CA VAL A 179 11.28 16.97 -0.21
C VAL A 179 9.78 16.76 -0.16
N SER A 180 9.03 17.62 -0.84
CA SER A 180 7.60 17.45 -1.01
C SER A 180 7.39 16.41 -2.09
N GLU A 181 7.00 15.21 -1.68
CA GLU A 181 6.70 14.10 -2.58
C GLU A 181 5.20 13.81 -2.57
N GLU A 182 4.67 13.38 -3.70
CA GLU A 182 3.35 12.78 -3.72
C GLU A 182 3.43 11.34 -3.23
N ILE A 183 2.63 11.00 -2.22
CA ILE A 183 2.69 9.72 -1.54
C ILE A 183 1.31 9.04 -1.51
N VAL A 184 1.33 7.71 -1.51
CA VAL A 184 0.19 6.90 -1.03
C VAL A 184 0.48 6.53 0.43
N SER A 185 -0.47 6.76 1.34
CA SER A 185 -0.35 6.33 2.73
C SER A 185 -1.50 5.44 3.14
N ILE A 186 -1.16 4.25 3.63
CA ILE A 186 -2.06 3.26 4.22
C ILE A 186 -1.67 3.12 5.68
N SER A 187 -2.58 3.49 6.58
CA SER A 187 -2.36 3.46 8.03
C SER A 187 -3.52 2.78 8.75
N ASP A 188 -3.56 2.86 10.08
CA ASP A 188 -4.69 2.39 10.88
C ASP A 188 -6.03 3.07 10.55
N GLU A 189 -6.00 4.23 9.89
CA GLU A 189 -7.18 4.93 9.35
C GLU A 189 -7.85 4.18 8.20
N TRP A 190 -7.13 3.29 7.50
CA TRP A 190 -7.74 2.45 6.46
C TRP A 190 -8.81 1.53 7.07
N ASN A 191 -9.98 1.50 6.44
CA ASN A 191 -11.15 0.75 6.90
C ASN A 191 -10.96 -0.78 6.86
N GLY A 192 -9.90 -1.28 6.20
CA GLY A 192 -9.57 -2.70 6.12
C GLY A 192 -10.27 -3.46 5.00
N ASP A 193 -10.96 -2.78 4.07
CA ASP A 193 -11.61 -3.43 2.92
C ASP A 193 -10.62 -3.66 1.77
N PRO A 194 -10.21 -4.92 1.47
CA PRO A 194 -9.21 -5.21 0.44
C PRO A 194 -9.69 -4.86 -0.97
N HIS A 195 -11.00 -4.78 -1.22
CA HIS A 195 -11.52 -4.41 -2.54
C HIS A 195 -11.14 -2.97 -2.94
N THR A 196 -10.89 -2.11 -1.95
CA THR A 196 -10.47 -0.72 -2.19
C THR A 196 -9.04 -0.63 -2.70
N LEU A 197 -8.18 -1.60 -2.37
CA LEU A 197 -6.77 -1.60 -2.76
C LEU A 197 -6.56 -1.81 -4.26
N VAL A 198 -7.54 -2.40 -4.96
CA VAL A 198 -7.50 -2.59 -6.43
C VAL A 198 -7.38 -1.24 -7.15
N TRP A 199 -7.83 -0.15 -6.55
CA TRP A 199 -7.72 1.20 -7.13
C TRP A 199 -6.29 1.72 -7.24
N LEU A 200 -5.33 1.17 -6.49
CA LEU A 200 -3.93 1.61 -6.48
C LEU A 200 -3.27 1.56 -7.87
N LYS A 201 -3.69 0.62 -8.73
CA LYS A 201 -3.17 0.49 -10.11
C LYS A 201 -3.47 1.70 -11.02
N TRP A 202 -4.40 2.58 -10.64
CA TRP A 202 -4.74 3.81 -11.39
C TRP A 202 -4.26 5.08 -10.70
N ILE A 203 -3.26 4.98 -9.83
CA ILE A 203 -2.57 6.12 -9.22
C ILE A 203 -1.19 6.28 -9.89
N PRO A 204 -1.11 6.94 -11.07
CA PRO A 204 0.15 7.16 -11.75
C PRO A 204 0.97 8.26 -11.07
N ASN A 205 2.27 8.31 -11.39
CA ASN A 205 3.25 9.31 -10.94
C ASN A 205 3.51 9.35 -9.43
N VAL A 206 3.04 8.35 -8.67
CA VAL A 206 3.39 8.19 -7.25
C VAL A 206 4.55 7.23 -7.14
N HIS A 207 5.66 7.73 -6.62
CA HIS A 207 6.90 6.97 -6.47
C HIS A 207 7.11 6.46 -5.04
N TYR A 208 6.25 6.85 -4.11
CA TYR A 208 6.48 6.68 -2.69
C TYR A 208 5.24 6.15 -1.98
N VAL A 209 5.40 5.11 -1.17
CA VAL A 209 4.34 4.56 -0.32
C VAL A 209 4.75 4.51 1.14
N LEU A 210 3.82 4.90 2.02
CA LEU A 210 3.92 4.79 3.47
C LEU A 210 2.90 3.76 3.97
N LEU A 211 3.39 2.65 4.48
CA LEU A 211 2.60 1.61 5.12
C LEU A 211 2.85 1.68 6.62
N ASP A 212 1.81 1.90 7.42
CA ASP A 212 1.92 2.02 8.86
C ASP A 212 0.86 1.20 9.61
N GLY A 213 1.28 0.49 10.64
CA GLY A 213 0.38 -0.18 11.59
C GLY A 213 0.14 -1.66 11.33
N PRO A 214 -0.55 -2.33 12.27
CA PRO A 214 -0.71 -3.80 12.29
C PRO A 214 -1.63 -4.35 11.20
N LYS A 215 -2.42 -3.51 10.52
CA LYS A 215 -3.29 -3.95 9.41
C LYS A 215 -2.53 -4.23 8.12
N ILE A 216 -1.25 -3.87 8.05
CA ILE A 216 -0.43 -4.13 6.87
C ILE A 216 -0.07 -5.61 6.83
N ASP A 217 -0.48 -6.30 5.77
CA ASP A 217 -0.21 -7.71 5.53
C ASP A 217 0.29 -7.96 4.09
N GLN A 218 0.48 -9.23 3.73
CA GLN A 218 0.92 -9.61 2.39
C GLN A 218 -0.05 -9.15 1.29
N SER A 219 -1.36 -9.08 1.57
CA SER A 219 -2.37 -8.66 0.59
C SER A 219 -2.27 -7.16 0.29
N VAL A 220 -2.01 -6.36 1.32
CA VAL A 220 -1.72 -4.92 1.17
C VAL A 220 -0.46 -4.72 0.36
N ILE A 221 0.63 -5.44 0.69
CA ILE A 221 1.90 -5.35 -0.03
C ILE A 221 1.72 -5.75 -1.50
N LYS A 222 0.96 -6.81 -1.77
CA LYS A 222 0.64 -7.24 -3.14
C LYS A 222 -0.13 -6.18 -3.92
N ALA A 223 -1.08 -5.47 -3.31
CA ALA A 223 -1.79 -4.42 -4.02
C ALA A 223 -0.94 -3.16 -4.22
N VAL A 224 -0.02 -2.88 -3.30
CA VAL A 224 0.89 -1.73 -3.38
C VAL A 224 1.88 -1.87 -4.54
N ILE A 225 2.36 -3.07 -4.85
CA ILE A 225 3.27 -3.27 -5.99
C ILE A 225 2.61 -3.03 -7.36
N ASP A 226 1.27 -2.94 -7.42
CA ASP A 226 0.54 -2.58 -8.65
C ASP A 226 0.54 -1.07 -8.93
N ILE A 227 1.06 -0.24 -8.02
CA ILE A 227 1.23 1.20 -8.27
C ILE A 227 2.27 1.38 -9.40
N PRO A 228 1.91 1.99 -10.55
CA PRO A 228 2.72 1.92 -11.77
C PRO A 228 4.16 2.43 -11.66
N ASP A 229 4.36 3.50 -10.89
CA ASP A 229 5.64 4.22 -10.82
C ASP A 229 6.34 4.05 -9.47
N LEU A 230 5.94 3.06 -8.66
CA LEU A 230 6.45 2.86 -7.31
C LEU A 230 7.95 2.57 -7.28
N GLN A 231 8.69 3.30 -6.44
CA GLN A 231 10.15 3.14 -6.29
C GLN A 231 10.60 3.15 -4.83
N ASN A 232 9.84 3.76 -3.93
CA ASN A 232 10.23 3.98 -2.55
C ASN A 232 9.15 3.45 -1.61
N ILE A 233 9.54 2.55 -0.71
CA ILE A 233 8.63 1.86 0.18
C ILE A 233 9.11 2.03 1.61
N VAL A 234 8.21 2.53 2.46
CA VAL A 234 8.42 2.61 3.90
C VAL A 234 7.35 1.81 4.60
N ILE A 235 7.77 0.87 5.44
CA ILE A 235 6.89 0.08 6.30
C ILE A 235 7.22 0.40 7.75
N SER A 236 6.21 0.71 8.55
CA SER A 236 6.35 1.07 9.95
C SER A 236 5.31 0.36 10.80
N ASN A 237 5.69 -0.07 12.00
CA ASN A 237 4.75 -0.60 13.01
C ASN A 237 3.86 -1.76 12.53
N ALA A 238 4.28 -2.48 11.49
CA ALA A 238 3.60 -3.67 11.02
C ALA A 238 3.93 -4.87 11.91
N ASP A 239 2.98 -5.79 12.06
CA ASP A 239 3.09 -6.97 12.92
C ASP A 239 3.14 -8.25 12.07
N PHE A 240 4.24 -8.42 11.32
CA PHE A 240 4.42 -9.55 10.40
C PHE A 240 5.83 -10.13 10.37
N ASP A 241 5.98 -11.33 9.79
CA ASP A 241 7.25 -12.01 9.54
C ASP A 241 7.80 -11.73 8.13
N ALA A 242 8.93 -12.34 7.77
CA ALA A 242 9.56 -12.11 6.48
C ALA A 242 8.69 -12.47 5.26
N LYS A 243 7.75 -13.43 5.38
CA LYS A 243 6.95 -13.94 4.25
C LYS A 243 6.00 -12.90 3.71
N GLU A 244 5.52 -11.99 4.53
CA GLU A 244 4.61 -10.93 4.13
C GLU A 244 5.26 -10.00 3.10
N LEU A 245 6.60 -9.92 3.09
CA LEU A 245 7.37 -9.16 2.10
C LEU A 245 7.56 -9.86 0.76
N LEU A 246 7.21 -11.15 0.61
CA LEU A 246 7.45 -11.93 -0.62
C LEU A 246 7.01 -11.22 -1.92
N PRO A 247 5.84 -10.54 -2.00
CA PRO A 247 5.43 -9.86 -3.23
C PRO A 247 6.40 -8.78 -3.70
N LEU A 248 7.20 -8.18 -2.80
CA LEU A 248 8.19 -7.16 -3.18
C LEU A 248 9.28 -7.69 -4.12
N ALA A 249 9.47 -9.01 -4.19
CA ALA A 249 10.38 -9.63 -5.15
C ALA A 249 9.93 -9.45 -6.62
N GLU A 250 8.65 -9.15 -6.86
CA GLU A 250 8.10 -8.90 -8.20
C GLU A 250 8.48 -7.51 -8.73
N LEU A 251 8.87 -6.58 -7.85
CA LEU A 251 9.25 -5.24 -8.27
C LEU A 251 10.61 -5.27 -9.00
N PRO A 252 10.69 -4.74 -10.24
CA PRO A 252 11.94 -4.73 -11.01
C PRO A 252 13.01 -3.79 -10.42
N ARG A 253 12.58 -2.84 -9.58
CA ARG A 253 13.43 -1.82 -8.98
C ARG A 253 12.80 -1.23 -7.72
N ILE A 254 13.60 -1.12 -6.67
CA ILE A 254 13.30 -0.35 -5.45
C ILE A 254 14.48 0.59 -5.21
N ASP A 255 14.27 1.90 -5.15
CA ASP A 255 15.34 2.86 -4.88
C ASP A 255 15.62 2.95 -3.38
N LEU A 256 14.56 3.14 -2.60
CA LEU A 256 14.58 3.16 -1.14
C LEU A 256 13.64 2.09 -0.58
N PHE A 257 14.16 1.23 0.29
CA PHE A 257 13.34 0.39 1.14
C PHE A 257 13.65 0.67 2.61
N GLU A 258 12.64 1.04 3.38
CA GLU A 258 12.77 1.31 4.82
C GLU A 258 11.76 0.48 5.61
N ILE A 259 12.24 -0.18 6.66
CA ILE A 259 11.41 -0.92 7.61
C ILE A 259 11.71 -0.42 9.02
N ARG A 260 10.65 -0.07 9.75
CA ARG A 260 10.73 0.46 11.11
C ARG A 260 9.82 -0.30 12.07
N TYR A 261 10.36 -0.74 13.20
CA TYR A 261 9.58 -1.32 14.30
C TYR A 261 8.67 -2.48 13.87
N THR A 262 9.16 -3.31 12.95
CA THR A 262 8.49 -4.53 12.48
C THR A 262 9.35 -5.72 12.91
N PRO A 263 8.75 -6.81 13.44
CA PRO A 263 9.48 -7.90 14.09
C PRO A 263 10.16 -8.87 13.08
N LEU A 264 10.93 -8.33 12.14
CA LEU A 264 11.73 -9.10 11.20
C LEU A 264 13.02 -9.56 11.87
N ASP A 265 13.27 -10.86 11.86
CA ASP A 265 14.51 -11.50 12.33
C ASP A 265 15.44 -11.87 11.16
N ASP A 266 16.51 -12.61 11.45
CA ASP A 266 17.56 -12.95 10.48
C ASP A 266 17.05 -13.79 9.30
N ASP A 267 15.89 -14.45 9.42
CA ASP A 267 15.28 -15.21 8.31
C ASP A 267 14.87 -14.29 7.14
N ALA A 268 14.69 -12.99 7.40
CA ALA A 268 14.40 -11.99 6.38
C ALA A 268 15.60 -11.67 5.47
N ILE A 269 16.84 -11.97 5.88
CA ILE A 269 18.05 -11.52 5.17
C ILE A 269 18.12 -12.05 3.75
N ALA A 270 17.87 -13.35 3.54
CA ALA A 270 17.92 -13.95 2.20
C ALA A 270 16.89 -13.30 1.26
N LEU A 271 15.74 -12.91 1.79
CA LEU A 271 14.69 -12.24 1.04
C LEU A 271 15.10 -10.79 0.71
N LEU A 272 15.61 -10.04 1.68
CA LEU A 272 16.11 -8.68 1.47
C LEU A 272 17.26 -8.63 0.45
N GLU A 273 18.15 -9.63 0.46
CA GLU A 273 19.23 -9.80 -0.52
C GLU A 273 18.71 -10.09 -1.94
N SER A 274 17.51 -10.69 -2.06
CA SER A 274 16.89 -11.01 -3.34
C SER A 274 16.18 -9.82 -4.00
N PHE A 275 15.80 -8.81 -3.23
CA PHE A 275 15.06 -7.66 -3.72
C PHE A 275 15.93 -6.75 -4.60
N ALA A 276 15.30 -6.12 -5.60
CA ALA A 276 15.98 -5.23 -6.53
C ALA A 276 16.27 -3.82 -5.95
N ILE A 277 16.81 -3.75 -4.73
CA ILE A 277 17.10 -2.50 -4.02
C ILE A 277 18.37 -1.85 -4.59
N ARG A 278 18.30 -0.58 -5.00
CA ARG A 278 19.37 0.09 -5.76
C ARG A 278 20.15 1.12 -4.97
N GLN A 279 19.50 1.90 -4.11
CA GLN A 279 20.17 3.03 -3.45
C GLN A 279 20.32 2.75 -1.96
N LYS A 280 19.21 2.49 -1.26
CA LYS A 280 19.20 2.53 0.20
C LYS A 280 18.26 1.51 0.82
N LEU A 281 18.79 0.80 1.82
CA LEU A 281 18.03 -0.08 2.71
C LEU A 281 18.18 0.43 4.14
N ILE A 282 17.06 0.75 4.78
CA ILE A 282 17.02 1.23 6.16
C ILE A 282 16.28 0.19 7.01
N LEU A 283 16.98 -0.35 8.00
CA LEU A 283 16.44 -1.28 8.99
C LEU A 283 16.52 -0.62 10.35
N ASN A 284 15.37 -0.32 10.96
CA ASN A 284 15.31 0.38 12.24
C ASN A 284 14.39 -0.32 13.22
N GLY A 285 14.90 -0.80 14.35
CA GLY A 285 14.06 -1.46 15.36
C GLY A 285 13.45 -2.78 14.89
N THR A 286 14.14 -3.49 14.01
CA THR A 286 13.84 -4.89 13.66
C THR A 286 14.52 -5.85 14.66
N LEU A 287 14.22 -7.14 14.56
CA LEU A 287 14.86 -8.21 15.32
C LEU A 287 16.12 -8.78 14.63
N ILE A 288 16.42 -8.35 13.39
CA ILE A 288 17.64 -8.70 12.67
C ILE A 288 18.87 -8.33 13.50
N THR A 289 19.81 -9.26 13.62
CA THR A 289 21.02 -9.12 14.41
C THR A 289 22.08 -8.23 13.73
N PRO A 290 22.91 -7.51 14.49
CA PRO A 290 24.03 -6.75 13.93
C PRO A 290 24.99 -7.60 13.08
N GLU A 291 25.19 -8.86 13.47
CA GLU A 291 26.05 -9.83 12.78
C GLU A 291 25.49 -10.16 11.38
N ALA A 292 24.19 -10.45 11.29
CA ALA A 292 23.54 -10.74 10.02
C ALA A 292 23.57 -9.53 9.06
N VAL A 293 23.36 -8.31 9.58
CA VAL A 293 23.51 -7.08 8.78
C VAL A 293 24.95 -6.87 8.32
N ALA A 294 25.93 -7.17 9.17
CA ALA A 294 27.33 -7.04 8.81
C ALA A 294 27.69 -7.99 7.66
N GLU A 295 27.21 -9.24 7.71
CA GLU A 295 27.37 -10.20 6.61
C GLU A 295 26.68 -9.70 5.32
N MET A 296 25.42 -9.27 5.41
CA MET A 296 24.67 -8.74 4.27
C MET A 296 25.39 -7.56 3.59
N LYS A 297 25.99 -6.65 4.37
CA LYS A 297 26.79 -5.53 3.85
C LYS A 297 28.01 -5.98 3.04
N THR A 298 28.58 -7.15 3.34
CA THR A 298 29.69 -7.70 2.54
C THR A 298 29.22 -8.23 1.18
N LYS A 299 27.98 -8.75 1.12
CA LYS A 299 27.37 -9.27 -0.12
C LYS A 299 26.81 -8.15 -1.00
N LEU A 300 26.38 -7.03 -0.40
CA LEU A 300 25.78 -5.89 -1.07
C LEU A 300 26.64 -4.61 -0.94
N PRO A 301 27.90 -4.60 -1.40
CA PRO A 301 28.85 -3.52 -1.12
C PRO A 301 28.49 -2.16 -1.75
N ASN A 302 27.60 -2.15 -2.75
CA ASN A 302 27.15 -0.93 -3.43
C ASN A 302 25.81 -0.39 -2.89
N LEU A 303 25.15 -1.13 -1.99
CA LEU A 303 23.88 -0.72 -1.39
C LEU A 303 24.15 0.06 -0.10
N GLN A 304 23.54 1.23 0.06
CA GLN A 304 23.63 1.97 1.32
C GLN A 304 22.73 1.31 2.37
N VAL A 305 23.30 0.43 3.19
CA VAL A 305 22.57 -0.21 4.29
C VAL A 305 22.74 0.58 5.59
N VAL A 306 21.65 1.19 6.06
CA VAL A 306 21.55 1.86 7.36
C VAL A 306 20.84 0.94 8.33
N TYR A 307 21.48 0.64 9.46
CA TYR A 307 20.91 -0.21 10.49
C TYR A 307 20.97 0.47 11.85
N LYS A 308 19.85 0.41 12.57
CA LYS A 308 19.68 0.93 13.92
C LYS A 308 18.78 -0.03 14.70
N ARG A 309 19.03 -0.22 15.99
CA ARG A 309 18.19 -1.07 16.85
C ARG A 309 16.91 -0.38 17.33
N GLY A 310 16.67 0.88 16.98
CA GLY A 310 15.39 1.56 17.16
C GLY A 310 15.17 2.24 18.52
N GLY A 311 16.13 2.19 19.43
CA GLY A 311 16.03 2.88 20.71
C GLY A 311 15.84 4.39 20.54
N PHE A 312 14.85 4.94 21.23
CA PHE A 312 14.51 6.36 21.17
C PHE A 312 14.59 7.01 22.55
N LEU A 313 15.48 7.99 22.70
CA LEU A 313 15.64 8.74 23.95
C LEU A 313 14.65 9.93 24.03
N GLY A 314 14.35 10.61 22.92
CA GLY A 314 13.42 11.75 22.93
C GLY A 314 14.02 13.06 23.44
N VAL A 315 15.23 13.39 23.00
CA VAL A 315 15.86 14.71 23.25
C VAL A 315 16.36 15.32 21.95
N ASN A 316 16.42 16.65 21.92
CA ASN A 316 17.21 17.40 20.95
C ASN A 316 18.32 18.17 21.69
N CYS A 317 19.53 18.18 21.13
CA CYS A 317 20.62 18.99 21.64
C CYS A 317 20.89 20.20 20.73
N ASP A 318 21.40 21.28 21.29
CA ASP A 318 21.84 22.45 20.52
C ASP A 318 22.97 22.05 19.55
N PRO A 319 22.77 22.16 18.22
CA PRO A 319 23.77 21.75 17.24
C PRO A 319 24.98 22.70 17.19
N LEU A 320 24.85 23.93 17.69
CA LEU A 320 25.93 24.92 17.70
C LEU A 320 26.80 24.84 18.96
N ASN A 321 26.38 24.03 19.94
CA ASN A 321 27.10 23.85 21.18
C ASN A 321 28.16 22.75 21.04
N HIS A 322 29.34 22.97 21.60
CA HIS A 322 30.42 21.98 21.64
C HIS A 322 30.18 20.84 22.66
N ARG A 323 28.99 20.81 23.28
CA ARG A 323 28.50 19.80 24.21
C ARG A 323 27.06 19.43 23.82
N CYS A 324 26.58 18.25 24.18
CA CYS A 324 25.16 17.90 23.97
C CYS A 324 24.26 18.59 25.01
N LEU A 325 24.09 19.91 24.86
CA LEU A 325 23.15 20.69 25.66
C LEU A 325 21.73 20.39 25.20
N VAL A 326 20.93 19.75 26.06
CA VAL A 326 19.54 19.42 25.78
C VAL A 326 18.71 20.70 25.71
N THR A 327 18.12 20.97 24.55
CA THR A 327 17.24 22.13 24.32
C THR A 327 15.77 21.75 24.39
N VAL A 328 15.45 20.53 23.95
CA VAL A 328 14.09 20.00 23.92
C VAL A 328 14.09 18.59 24.49
N VAL A 329 13.10 18.31 25.33
CA VAL A 329 12.74 16.95 25.75
C VAL A 329 11.33 16.68 25.21
N VAL A 330 11.16 15.54 24.54
CA VAL A 330 9.86 15.14 23.99
C VAL A 330 8.93 14.79 25.15
N ALA A 331 7.79 15.47 25.22
CA ALA A 331 6.78 15.22 26.24
C ALA A 331 6.24 13.78 26.15
N GLY A 332 6.15 13.11 27.30
CA GLY A 332 5.84 11.68 27.42
C GLY A 332 6.93 10.73 26.92
N GLY A 333 8.07 11.25 26.48
CA GLY A 333 9.18 10.46 25.93
C GLY A 333 10.07 9.83 27.00
N ALA A 334 10.92 8.89 26.57
CA ALA A 334 11.85 8.16 27.44
C ALA A 334 12.71 9.07 28.32
N ALA A 335 13.28 10.13 27.74
CA ALA A 335 14.09 11.11 28.45
C ALA A 335 13.32 11.82 29.57
N GLU A 336 12.08 12.27 29.31
CA GLU A 336 11.27 12.94 30.34
C GLU A 336 10.95 11.98 31.49
N ILE A 337 10.50 10.76 31.16
CA ILE A 337 10.19 9.71 32.14
C ILE A 337 11.43 9.35 32.97
N GLY A 338 12.59 9.27 32.31
CA GLY A 338 13.89 9.02 32.91
C GLY A 338 14.48 10.22 33.67
N GLY A 339 13.78 11.36 33.68
CA GLY A 339 14.16 12.54 34.47
C GLY A 339 15.18 13.48 33.81
N VAL A 340 15.46 13.32 32.52
CA VAL A 340 16.25 14.27 31.71
C VAL A 340 15.42 15.54 31.48
N ARG A 341 16.07 16.70 31.51
CA ARG A 341 15.41 18.01 31.41
C ARG A 341 16.11 18.90 30.39
N ALA A 342 15.37 19.85 29.83
CA ALA A 342 15.98 20.93 29.07
C ALA A 342 16.98 21.70 29.97
N GLY A 343 18.15 22.01 29.41
CA GLY A 343 19.28 22.59 30.15
C GLY A 343 20.28 21.57 30.68
N ASP A 344 19.96 20.27 30.69
CA ASP A 344 20.94 19.23 31.00
C ASP A 344 22.01 19.16 29.90
N ILE A 345 23.25 18.87 30.28
CA ILE A 345 24.30 18.52 29.31
C ILE A 345 24.58 17.03 29.44
N ILE A 346 24.23 16.26 28.41
CA ILE A 346 24.53 14.83 28.38
C ILE A 346 26.02 14.66 28.12
N VAL A 347 26.72 14.06 29.08
CA VAL A 347 28.18 13.85 29.02
C VAL A 347 28.56 12.39 28.79
N LYS A 348 27.68 11.45 29.15
CA LYS A 348 27.94 10.02 28.99
C LYS A 348 26.67 9.21 28.81
N VAL A 349 26.73 8.18 27.98
CA VAL A 349 25.72 7.12 27.87
C VAL A 349 26.40 5.78 28.07
N ASN A 350 26.04 5.09 29.15
CA ASN A 350 26.74 3.92 29.68
C ASN A 350 28.25 4.21 29.82
N GLU A 351 29.08 3.59 29.00
CA GLU A 351 30.53 3.78 28.99
C GLU A 351 31.01 4.81 27.96
N LYS A 352 30.14 5.24 27.04
CA LYS A 352 30.49 6.08 25.89
C LYS A 352 30.37 7.56 26.24
N GLU A 353 31.47 8.29 26.05
CA GLU A 353 31.50 9.75 26.21
C GLU A 353 30.70 10.45 25.10
N ILE A 354 29.96 11.49 25.49
CA ILE A 354 29.12 12.28 24.60
C ILE A 354 29.66 13.70 24.59
N THR A 355 30.21 14.10 23.44
CA THR A 355 30.71 15.47 23.25
C THR A 355 29.77 16.30 22.39
N ARG A 356 28.90 15.68 21.61
CA ARG A 356 27.93 16.37 20.74
C ARG A 356 26.72 15.48 20.46
N PHE A 357 25.70 16.05 19.84
CA PHE A 357 24.46 15.35 19.53
C PHE A 357 24.67 14.11 18.64
N ALA A 358 25.58 14.17 17.67
CA ALA A 358 25.88 13.03 16.80
C ALA A 358 26.45 11.82 17.58
N ASP A 359 27.22 12.07 18.65
CA ASP A 359 27.76 11.00 19.49
C ASP A 359 26.64 10.34 20.29
N LEU A 360 25.69 11.14 20.78
CA LEU A 360 24.48 10.66 21.46
C LEU A 360 23.64 9.78 20.54
N LEU A 361 23.36 10.24 19.32
CA LEU A 361 22.62 9.45 18.33
C LEU A 361 23.30 8.10 18.07
N ALA A 362 24.62 8.10 17.89
CA ALA A 362 25.39 6.87 17.67
C ALA A 362 25.51 5.99 18.93
N ALA A 363 25.40 6.56 20.13
CA ALA A 363 25.38 5.80 21.38
C ALA A 363 24.03 5.12 21.60
N ILE A 364 22.93 5.80 21.27
CA ILE A 364 21.57 5.28 21.48
C ILE A 364 21.15 4.31 20.37
N SER A 365 21.62 4.49 19.13
CA SER A 365 21.18 3.70 17.97
C SER A 365 21.48 2.21 18.03
N VAL A 366 22.36 1.78 18.95
CA VAL A 366 22.72 0.36 19.17
C VAL A 366 21.84 -0.31 20.22
N PHE A 367 20.88 0.42 20.79
CA PHE A 367 19.93 -0.12 21.75
C PHE A 367 18.54 -0.26 21.12
N ALA A 368 17.77 -1.22 21.62
CA ALA A 368 16.39 -1.46 21.24
C ALA A 368 15.41 -0.71 22.17
N PRO A 369 14.17 -0.44 21.71
CA PRO A 369 13.10 0.00 22.60
C PRO A 369 12.93 -0.97 23.78
N GLY A 370 12.74 -0.43 24.98
CA GLY A 370 12.63 -1.18 26.23
C GLY A 370 13.96 -1.48 26.92
N GLU A 371 15.11 -1.31 26.26
CA GLU A 371 16.41 -1.44 26.91
C GLU A 371 16.69 -0.24 27.84
N GLU A 372 17.32 -0.51 28.98
CA GLU A 372 17.74 0.53 29.92
C GLU A 372 19.15 1.01 29.60
N VAL A 373 19.35 2.32 29.64
CA VAL A 373 20.66 2.97 29.53
C VAL A 373 20.91 3.89 30.72
N LYS A 374 22.14 3.95 31.18
CA LYS A 374 22.58 4.93 32.17
C LYS A 374 23.06 6.18 31.46
N ILE A 375 22.49 7.33 31.80
CA ILE A 375 22.83 8.62 31.23
C ILE A 375 23.44 9.47 32.34
N GLU A 376 24.66 9.93 32.13
CA GLU A 376 25.27 10.92 33.00
C GLU A 376 25.01 12.31 32.41
N VAL A 377 24.40 13.17 33.23
CA VAL A 377 24.09 14.56 32.88
C VAL A 377 24.79 15.51 33.82
N ASP A 378 25.29 16.61 33.27
CA ASP A 378 25.72 17.78 34.02
C ASP A 378 24.53 18.74 34.10
N ARG A 379 23.94 18.84 35.29
CA ARG A 379 22.80 19.69 35.60
C ARG A 379 23.26 20.85 36.48
N HIS A 380 23.47 22.01 35.86
CA HIS A 380 23.96 23.22 36.52
C HIS A 380 25.29 23.01 37.27
N GLY A 381 26.24 22.27 36.69
CA GLY A 381 27.55 22.00 37.26
C GLY A 381 27.61 20.81 38.21
N ARG A 382 26.52 20.06 38.37
CA ARG A 382 26.46 18.83 39.18
C ARG A 382 26.23 17.63 38.28
N SER A 383 27.06 16.60 38.44
CA SER A 383 26.85 15.32 37.75
C SER A 383 25.72 14.54 38.42
N GLU A 384 24.75 14.10 37.63
CA GLU A 384 23.67 13.20 38.02
C GLU A 384 23.65 12.00 37.05
N THR A 385 23.48 10.80 37.59
CA THR A 385 23.28 9.59 36.77
C THR A 385 21.81 9.21 36.79
N LEU A 386 21.23 9.10 35.60
CA LEU A 386 19.84 8.75 35.37
C LEU A 386 19.78 7.38 34.68
N THR A 387 18.93 6.48 35.14
CA THR A 387 18.61 5.26 34.39
C THR A 387 17.37 5.53 33.56
N VAL A 388 17.47 5.37 32.25
CA VAL A 388 16.41 5.67 31.29
C VAL A 388 16.08 4.44 30.47
N THR A 389 14.82 4.02 30.49
CA THR A 389 14.30 3.00 29.59
C THR A 389 13.98 3.63 28.24
N LEU A 390 14.59 3.16 27.16
CA LEU A 390 14.40 3.72 25.84
C LEU A 390 13.01 3.40 25.26
N GLY A 391 12.44 4.33 24.52
CA GLY A 391 11.18 4.16 23.82
C GLY A 391 11.37 3.71 22.37
N ARG A 392 10.25 3.70 21.64
CA ARG A 392 10.20 3.72 20.17
C ARG A 392 9.81 5.12 19.69
N LEU A 393 10.24 5.49 18.49
CA LEU A 393 9.89 6.75 17.82
C LEU A 393 8.42 6.77 17.40
#